data_AF-A0A2M7RM50-F1
#
_entry.id   AF-A0A2M7RM50-F1
#
_cell.length_a   1.000
_cell.length_b   1.000
_cell.length_c   1.000
_cell.angle_alpha   90.00
_cell.angle_beta   90.00
_cell.angle_gamma   90.00
#
_symmetry.space_group_name_H-M   'P 1'
#
loop_
_entity.id
_entity.type
_entity.pdbx_description
1 polymer ?
#
loop_
_entity_poly.entity_id
_entity_poly.type
_entity_poly.pdbx_seq_one_letter_code
_entity_poly.pdbx_strand_id
1 'polypeptide(L)'
;MTEPLKNINFDPQFPETTKEEIDKAILEFKEKFDKELSQADALRYANLKNELVYWLTLEKKCEEKDCITEDMAKETKKLFKKNYGQDITLEWAFLEAKKSLIITIADVRTRIDNEIREMIKKYE
;
A
#
# COMPACT_ATOMS: atom_id res chain seq x y z
N MET A 1 -10.35 -21.27 10.18
CA MET A 1 -9.53 -20.08 9.85
C MET A 1 -10.43 -19.14 9.08
N THR A 2 -10.73 -17.96 9.61
CA THR A 2 -11.50 -16.92 8.91
C THR A 2 -10.58 -16.22 7.91
N GLU A 3 -11.09 -15.96 6.71
CA GLU A 3 -10.35 -15.17 5.72
C GLU A 3 -10.05 -13.78 6.29
N PRO A 4 -8.87 -13.21 5.96
CA PRO A 4 -8.50 -11.87 6.38
C PRO A 4 -9.46 -10.83 5.81
N LEU A 5 -9.81 -9.81 6.60
CA LEU A 5 -10.70 -8.75 6.18
C LEU A 5 -10.05 -7.93 5.06
N LYS A 6 -10.54 -8.14 3.83
CA LYS A 6 -10.25 -7.25 2.70
C LYS A 6 -11.08 -5.98 2.86
N ASN A 7 -10.50 -4.81 2.59
CA ASN A 7 -11.13 -3.47 2.63
C ASN A 7 -11.18 -2.74 3.98
N ILE A 8 -10.24 -2.96 4.90
CA ILE A 8 -9.99 -1.93 5.93
C ILE A 8 -9.43 -0.71 5.21
N ASN A 9 -10.14 0.41 5.29
CA ASN A 9 -9.66 1.65 4.68
C ASN A 9 -8.57 2.24 5.56
N PHE A 10 -7.31 2.08 5.15
CA PHE A 10 -6.18 2.74 5.81
C PHE A 10 -6.02 4.21 5.35
N ASP A 11 -6.92 4.69 4.48
CA ASP A 11 -6.99 6.02 3.84
C ASP A 11 -5.61 6.66 3.58
N PRO A 12 -4.86 6.14 2.60
CA PRO A 12 -3.55 6.67 2.32
C PRO A 12 -3.66 8.04 1.64
N GLN A 13 -3.34 9.08 2.40
CA GLN A 13 -3.16 10.42 1.86
C GLN A 13 -1.72 10.55 1.35
N PHE A 14 -1.56 10.52 0.02
CA PHE A 14 -0.27 10.75 -0.62
C PHE A 14 -0.11 12.24 -0.93
N PRO A 15 1.04 12.86 -0.60
CA PRO A 15 1.35 14.17 -1.12
C PRO A 15 1.40 14.13 -2.66
N GLU A 16 1.05 15.24 -3.30
CA GLU A 16 1.19 15.34 -4.76
C GLU A 16 2.66 15.15 -5.15
N THR A 17 2.88 14.33 -6.17
CA THR A 17 4.22 14.09 -6.71
C THR A 17 4.77 15.36 -7.34
N THR A 18 5.92 15.78 -6.85
CA THR A 18 6.64 16.97 -7.27
C THR A 18 7.40 16.74 -8.57
N LYS A 19 7.74 17.82 -9.28
CA LYS A 19 8.56 17.75 -10.49
C LYS A 19 9.93 17.10 -10.25
N GLU A 20 10.54 17.37 -9.10
CA GLU A 20 11.83 16.79 -8.71
C GLU A 20 11.74 15.26 -8.56
N GLU A 21 10.64 14.75 -8.02
CA GLU A 21 10.38 13.31 -7.94
C GLU A 21 10.16 12.68 -9.31
N ILE A 22 9.53 13.39 -10.24
CA ILE A 22 9.34 12.94 -11.63
C ILE A 22 10.70 12.86 -12.34
N ASP A 23 11.53 13.91 -12.24
CA ASP A 23 12.84 13.94 -12.87
C ASP A 23 13.76 12.84 -12.29
N LYS A 24 13.69 12.60 -10.97
CA LYS A 24 14.37 11.49 -10.32
C LYS A 24 13.86 10.13 -10.81
N ALA A 25 12.55 9.98 -10.97
CA ALA A 25 11.94 8.77 -11.52
C ALA A 25 12.44 8.44 -12.93
N ILE A 26 12.59 9.45 -13.81
CA ILE A 26 13.15 9.27 -15.16
C ILE A 26 14.58 8.75 -15.08
N LEU A 27 15.43 9.41 -14.28
CA LEU A 27 16.84 9.05 -14.14
C LEU A 27 17.00 7.63 -13.60
N GLU A 28 16.30 7.29 -12.51
CA GLU A 28 16.37 5.96 -11.93
C GLU A 28 15.87 4.87 -12.89
N PHE A 29 14.80 5.12 -13.64
CA PHE A 29 14.27 4.15 -14.59
C PHE A 29 15.28 3.91 -15.73
N LYS A 30 15.92 4.97 -16.21
CA LYS A 30 16.99 4.88 -17.21
C LYS A 30 18.19 4.10 -16.69
N GLU A 31 18.65 4.40 -15.47
CA GLU A 31 19.79 3.69 -14.85
C GLU A 31 19.50 2.20 -14.63
N LYS A 32 18.27 1.85 -14.24
CA LYS A 32 17.91 0.49 -13.86
C LYS A 32 17.51 -0.40 -15.05
N PHE A 33 16.89 0.20 -16.07
CA PHE A 33 16.28 -0.55 -17.18
C PHE A 33 16.82 -0.15 -18.56
N ASP A 34 17.69 0.86 -18.66
CA ASP A 34 18.21 1.43 -19.92
C ASP A 34 17.10 1.90 -20.88
N LYS A 35 16.02 2.46 -20.31
CA LYS A 35 14.86 2.98 -21.04
C LYS A 35 14.53 4.41 -20.57
N GLU A 36 14.11 5.25 -21.50
CA GLU A 36 13.72 6.64 -21.18
C GLU A 36 12.20 6.77 -21.07
N LEU A 37 11.70 7.08 -19.88
CA LEU A 37 10.27 7.28 -19.65
C LEU A 37 9.78 8.61 -20.22
N SER A 38 8.57 8.61 -20.78
CA SER A 38 7.81 9.85 -20.98
C SER A 38 7.50 10.52 -19.64
N GLN A 39 7.31 11.84 -19.64
CA GLN A 39 6.94 12.60 -18.43
C GLN A 39 5.67 12.05 -17.74
N ALA A 40 4.67 11.62 -18.52
CA ALA A 40 3.44 11.03 -17.97
C ALA A 40 3.69 9.67 -17.31
N ASP A 41 4.51 8.82 -17.92
CA ASP A 41 4.87 7.52 -17.34
C ASP A 41 5.80 7.70 -16.14
N ALA A 42 6.68 8.70 -16.14
CA ALA A 42 7.53 9.04 -15.00
C ALA A 42 6.73 9.51 -13.79
N LEU A 43 5.71 10.36 -14.01
CA LEU A 43 4.75 10.73 -12.96
C LEU A 43 4.06 9.49 -12.38
N ARG A 44 3.61 8.57 -13.24
CA ARG A 44 3.00 7.31 -12.79
C ARG A 44 3.99 6.46 -11.98
N TYR A 45 5.23 6.32 -12.45
CA TYR A 45 6.27 5.57 -11.74
C TYR A 45 6.58 6.17 -10.36
N ALA A 46 6.70 7.50 -10.28
CA ALA A 46 6.90 8.22 -9.03
C ALA A 46 5.72 8.03 -8.06
N ASN A 47 4.47 8.12 -8.54
CA ASN A 47 3.28 7.85 -7.74
C ASN A 47 3.29 6.43 -7.15
N LEU A 48 3.60 5.42 -7.97
CA LEU A 48 3.69 4.02 -7.53
C LEU A 48 4.77 3.85 -6.44
N LYS A 49 5.91 4.50 -6.59
CA LYS A 49 6.97 4.48 -5.57
C LYS A 49 6.55 5.16 -4.27
N ASN A 50 5.93 6.33 -4.36
CA ASN A 50 5.46 7.08 -3.18
C ASN A 50 4.41 6.27 -2.43
N GLU A 51 3.51 5.61 -3.16
CA GLU A 51 2.58 4.67 -2.58
C GLU A 51 3.29 3.51 -1.86
N LEU A 52 4.25 2.85 -2.51
CA LEU A 52 5.00 1.76 -1.89
C LEU A 52 5.70 2.19 -0.61
N VAL A 53 6.37 3.35 -0.61
CA VAL A 53 7.09 3.88 0.56
C VAL A 53 6.14 4.12 1.73
N TYR A 54 4.95 4.65 1.49
CA TYR A 54 3.94 4.84 2.52
C TYR A 54 3.55 3.51 3.18
N TRP A 55 3.21 2.49 2.38
CA TRP A 55 2.78 1.19 2.89
C TRP A 55 3.89 0.47 3.67
N LEU A 56 5.13 0.51 3.19
CA LEU A 56 6.28 -0.04 3.91
C LEU A 56 6.57 0.73 5.20
N THR A 57 6.31 2.04 5.22
CA THR A 57 6.43 2.85 6.45
C THR A 57 5.38 2.43 7.49
N LEU A 58 4.14 2.16 7.06
CA LEU A 58 3.11 1.60 7.94
C LEU A 58 3.50 0.21 8.46
N GLU A 59 4.02 -0.65 7.58
CA GLU A 59 4.52 -1.98 7.96
C GLU A 59 5.54 -1.90 9.10
N LYS A 60 6.59 -1.09 8.93
CA LYS A 60 7.64 -0.89 9.92
C LYS A 60 7.09 -0.31 11.23
N LYS A 61 6.18 0.67 11.15
CA LYS A 61 5.51 1.21 12.34
C LYS A 61 4.76 0.13 13.12
N CYS A 62 4.18 -0.87 12.43
CA CYS A 62 3.49 -2.00 13.06
C CYS A 62 4.41 -3.04 13.70
N GLU A 63 5.66 -3.13 13.24
CA GLU A 63 6.69 -3.94 13.88
C GLU A 63 7.18 -3.27 15.18
N GLU A 64 7.30 -1.95 15.18
CA GLU A 64 7.87 -1.18 16.29
C GLU A 64 6.87 -0.79 17.40
N LYS A 65 5.59 -0.51 17.08
CA LYS A 65 4.52 -0.07 18.03
C LYS A 65 3.09 -0.40 17.55
N ASP A 66 2.08 -0.06 18.36
CA ASP A 66 0.65 -0.09 18.02
C ASP A 66 0.31 0.89 16.88
N CYS A 67 0.50 0.45 15.64
CA CYS A 67 0.20 1.21 14.41
C CYS A 67 -1.29 1.27 14.07
N ILE A 68 -2.09 0.39 14.68
CA ILE A 68 -3.54 0.35 14.51
C ILE A 68 -4.14 1.28 15.55
N THR A 69 -4.91 2.26 15.10
CA THR A 69 -5.62 3.16 16.01
C THR A 69 -6.86 2.47 16.59
N GLU A 70 -7.38 2.97 17.71
CA GLU A 70 -8.62 2.46 18.28
C GLU A 70 -9.80 2.56 17.28
N ASP A 71 -9.83 3.62 16.46
CA ASP A 71 -10.86 3.80 15.43
C ASP A 71 -10.73 2.77 14.31
N MET A 72 -9.52 2.45 13.85
CA MET A 72 -9.28 1.34 12.91
C MET A 72 -9.72 0.01 13.51
N ALA A 73 -9.46 -0.24 14.79
CA ALA A 73 -9.93 -1.45 15.47
C ALA A 73 -11.46 -1.47 15.59
N LYS A 74 -12.12 -0.34 15.88
CA LYS A 74 -13.59 -0.23 15.89
C LYS A 74 -14.19 -0.48 14.51
N GLU A 75 -13.59 0.05 13.44
CA GLU A 75 -14.02 -0.23 12.07
C GLU A 75 -13.84 -1.71 11.73
N THR A 76 -12.69 -2.29 12.07
CA THR A 76 -12.42 -3.72 11.87
C THR A 76 -13.46 -4.58 12.58
N LYS A 77 -13.79 -4.25 13.83
CA LYS A 77 -14.85 -4.91 14.60
C LYS A 77 -16.22 -4.80 13.91
N LYS A 78 -16.58 -3.62 13.39
CA LYS A 78 -17.83 -3.42 12.62
C LYS A 78 -17.85 -4.25 11.33
N LEU A 79 -16.74 -4.27 10.59
CA LEU A 79 -16.59 -5.06 9.36
C LEU A 79 -16.67 -6.56 9.63
N PHE A 80 -16.04 -7.04 10.70
CA PHE A 80 -16.08 -8.45 11.09
C PHE A 80 -17.51 -8.90 11.41
N LYS A 81 -18.25 -8.08 12.17
CA LYS A 81 -19.67 -8.33 12.46
C LYS A 81 -20.53 -8.32 11.19
N LYS A 82 -20.28 -7.38 10.26
CA LYS A 82 -20.99 -7.29 8.99
C LYS A 82 -20.75 -8.51 8.10
N ASN A 83 -19.50 -8.96 7.98
CA ASN A 83 -19.11 -10.00 7.03
C ASN A 83 -19.31 -11.42 7.57
N TYR A 84 -19.16 -11.62 8.88
CA TYR A 84 -19.18 -12.94 9.50
C TYR A 84 -20.30 -13.12 10.53
N GLY A 85 -21.08 -12.08 10.83
CA GLY A 85 -22.14 -12.12 11.84
C GLY A 85 -21.64 -12.25 13.29
N GLN A 86 -20.32 -12.12 13.50
CA GLN A 86 -19.67 -12.36 14.79
C GLN A 86 -19.23 -11.05 15.44
N ASP A 87 -19.53 -10.88 16.73
CA ASP A 87 -19.01 -9.79 17.53
C ASP A 87 -17.66 -10.21 18.12
N ILE A 88 -16.60 -9.46 17.82
CA ILE A 88 -15.24 -9.69 18.34
C ILE A 88 -14.88 -8.64 19.39
N THR A 89 -13.95 -8.95 20.29
CA THR A 89 -13.43 -7.96 21.25
C THR A 89 -12.62 -6.89 20.53
N LEU A 90 -12.43 -5.73 21.17
CA LEU A 90 -11.60 -4.67 20.60
C LEU A 90 -10.13 -5.10 20.46
N GLU A 91 -9.62 -5.86 21.44
CA GLU A 91 -8.29 -6.49 21.39
C GLU A 91 -8.14 -7.43 20.19
N TRP A 92 -9.13 -8.28 19.92
CA TRP A 92 -9.09 -9.14 18.74
C TRP A 92 -9.18 -8.30 17.46
N ALA A 93 -9.99 -7.23 17.44
CA ALA A 93 -10.06 -6.34 16.30
C ALA A 93 -8.72 -5.65 15.99
N PHE A 94 -7.91 -5.31 17.00
CA PHE A 94 -6.53 -4.83 16.78
C PHE A 94 -5.66 -5.89 16.07
N LEU A 95 -5.74 -7.15 16.51
CA LEU A 95 -4.99 -8.25 15.89
C LEU A 95 -5.43 -8.49 14.44
N GLU A 96 -6.72 -8.50 14.17
CA GLU A 96 -7.25 -8.70 12.81
C GLU A 96 -6.93 -7.51 11.89
N ALA A 97 -6.96 -6.28 12.41
CA ALA A 97 -6.55 -5.10 11.65
C ALA A 97 -5.07 -5.18 11.26
N LYS A 98 -4.20 -5.58 12.18
CA LYS A 98 -2.77 -5.78 11.92
C LYS A 98 -2.52 -6.86 10.86
N LYS A 99 -3.20 -8.01 10.96
CA LYS A 99 -3.11 -9.08 9.94
C LYS A 99 -3.56 -8.58 8.56
N SER A 100 -4.67 -7.85 8.52
CA SER A 100 -5.24 -7.31 7.28
C SER A 100 -4.32 -6.26 6.64
N LEU A 101 -3.63 -5.45 7.45
CA LEU A 101 -2.63 -4.50 6.98
C LEU A 101 -1.46 -5.22 6.29
N ILE A 102 -0.89 -6.26 6.92
CA ILE A 102 0.22 -7.04 6.35
C ILE A 102 -0.17 -7.61 4.97
N ILE A 103 -1.38 -8.14 4.86
CA ILE A 103 -1.89 -8.70 3.60
C ILE A 103 -2.09 -7.61 2.56
N THR A 104 -2.63 -6.46 2.97
CA THR A 104 -2.82 -5.30 2.09
C THR A 104 -1.47 -4.82 1.55
N ILE A 105 -0.43 -4.74 2.38
CA ILE A 105 0.92 -4.36 1.96
C ILE A 105 1.46 -5.37 0.92
N ALA A 106 1.29 -6.67 1.15
CA ALA A 106 1.72 -7.70 0.21
C ALA A 106 0.98 -7.61 -1.14
N ASP A 107 -0.32 -7.37 -1.12
CA ASP A 107 -1.15 -7.18 -2.31
C ASP A 107 -0.74 -5.91 -3.08
N VAL A 108 -0.50 -4.81 -2.37
CA VAL A 108 -0.03 -3.54 -2.97
C VAL A 108 1.33 -3.71 -3.62
N ARG A 109 2.28 -4.36 -2.93
CA ARG A 109 3.60 -4.69 -3.51
C ARG A 109 3.47 -5.47 -4.80
N THR A 110 2.62 -6.50 -4.81
CA THR A 110 2.38 -7.32 -5.99
C THR A 110 1.77 -6.51 -7.13
N ARG A 111 0.78 -5.64 -6.84
CA ARG A 111 0.18 -4.75 -7.83
C ARG A 111 1.22 -3.79 -8.42
N ILE A 112 1.99 -3.11 -7.58
CA ILE A 112 3.00 -2.14 -8.01
C ILE A 112 4.08 -2.82 -8.87
N ASP A 113 4.56 -3.99 -8.46
CA ASP A 113 5.51 -4.77 -9.25
C ASP A 113 4.95 -5.13 -10.64
N ASN A 114 3.68 -5.55 -10.71
CA ASN A 114 3.02 -5.83 -11.98
C ASN A 114 2.88 -4.56 -12.85
N GLU A 115 2.48 -3.44 -12.26
CA GLU A 115 2.36 -2.17 -12.99
C GLU A 115 3.72 -1.71 -13.55
N ILE A 116 4.80 -1.80 -12.77
CA ILE A 116 6.15 -1.47 -13.22
C ILE A 116 6.60 -2.42 -14.35
N ARG A 117 6.32 -3.73 -14.24
CA ARG A 117 6.65 -4.69 -15.31
C ARG A 117 5.92 -4.37 -16.61
N GLU A 118 4.63 -4.06 -16.54
CA GLU A 118 3.85 -3.64 -17.71
C GLU A 118 4.37 -2.33 -18.31
N MET A 119 4.81 -1.38 -17.46
CA MET A 119 5.47 -0.17 -17.93
C MET A 119 6.77 -0.50 -18.66
N ILE A 120 7.63 -1.38 -18.14
CA ILE A 120 8.89 -1.76 -18.81
C ILE A 120 8.62 -2.38 -20.18
N LYS A 121 7.68 -3.33 -20.27
CA LYS A 121 7.31 -3.99 -21.54
C LYS A 121 6.84 -3.03 -22.61
N LYS A 122 6.19 -1.92 -22.24
CA LYS A 122 5.74 -0.89 -23.19
C LYS A 122 6.92 -0.24 -23.95
N TYR A 123 8.12 -0.28 -23.38
CA TYR A 123 9.35 0.30 -23.95
C TYR A 123 10.28 -0.76 -24.57
N GLU A 124 9.85 -2.02 -24.64
CA GLU A 124 10.52 -3.09 -25.41
C GLU A 124 10.14 -3.01 -26.90
#